data_AF-A0A7V9FPH6-F1
#
_entry.id   AF-A0A7V9FPH6-F1
#
_cell.length_a   1.000
_cell.length_b   1.000
_cell.length_c   1.000
_cell.angle_alpha   90.00
_cell.angle_beta   90.00
_cell.angle_gamma   90.00
#
_symmetry.space_group_name_H-M   'P 1'
#
loop_
_entity.id
_entity.type
_entity.pdbx_description
1 polymer ?
#
loop_
_entity_poly.entity_id
_entity_poly.type
_entity_poly.pdbx_seq_one_letter_code
_entity_poly.pdbx_strand_id
1 'polypeptide(L)'
;MQHDRPTPQELAEAVREFLQAEILPVLDDHRLKFRTLVAINGLGIAERELEATAEPRQEDWELARRIRAGDMPEDAVALLKEQVARKLRVCNPRHLAKYDE
;
A
#
# COMPACT_ATOMS: atom_id res chain seq x y z
N MET A 1 -7.14 24.51 -12.20
CA MET A 1 -7.74 24.18 -10.90
C MET A 1 -8.52 22.89 -11.07
N GLN A 2 -7.87 21.75 -10.79
CA GLN A 2 -8.45 20.42 -10.94
C GLN A 2 -8.30 19.72 -9.59
N HIS A 3 -8.91 20.31 -8.55
CA HIS A 3 -8.77 19.87 -7.14
C HIS A 3 -10.10 19.55 -6.46
N ASP A 4 -11.22 19.52 -7.19
CA ASP A 4 -12.55 19.40 -6.59
C ASP A 4 -13.11 17.96 -6.60
N ARG A 5 -12.28 16.96 -6.95
CA ARG A 5 -12.68 15.55 -6.92
C ARG A 5 -11.73 14.74 -6.05
N PRO A 6 -12.25 13.93 -5.12
CA PRO A 6 -11.43 13.08 -4.27
C PRO A 6 -10.71 12.02 -5.12
N THR A 7 -9.48 11.72 -4.71
CA THR A 7 -8.66 10.65 -5.28
C THR A 7 -9.24 9.27 -4.93
N PRO A 8 -8.89 8.22 -5.68
CA PRO A 8 -9.29 6.85 -5.34
C PRO A 8 -8.85 6.42 -3.93
N GLN A 9 -7.71 6.94 -3.46
CA GLN A 9 -7.20 6.68 -2.11
C GLN A 9 -8.09 7.35 -1.05
N GLU A 10 -8.38 8.64 -1.20
CA GLU A 10 -9.26 9.38 -0.27
C GLU A 10 -10.67 8.78 -0.24
N LEU A 11 -11.17 8.28 -1.38
CA LEU A 11 -12.45 7.56 -1.42
C LEU A 11 -12.40 6.22 -0.68
N ALA A 12 -11.33 5.43 -0.85
CA ALA A 12 -11.18 4.15 -0.17
C ALA A 12 -11.09 4.34 1.35
N GLU A 13 -10.30 5.33 1.78
CA GLU A 13 -10.13 5.72 3.18
C GLU A 13 -11.46 6.18 3.80
N ALA A 14 -12.16 7.12 3.14
CA ALA A 14 -13.44 7.62 3.64
C ALA A 14 -14.50 6.50 3.78
N VAL A 15 -14.57 5.57 2.83
CA VAL A 15 -15.48 4.42 2.91
C VAL A 15 -15.07 3.47 4.04
N ARG A 16 -13.77 3.21 4.20
CA ARG A 16 -13.27 2.34 5.28
C ARG A 16 -13.59 2.92 6.65
N GLU A 17 -13.34 4.21 6.85
CA GLU A 17 -13.65 4.92 8.09
C GLU A 17 -15.15 4.90 8.39
N PHE A 18 -16.00 5.20 7.41
CA PHE A 18 -17.45 5.11 7.55
C PHE A 18 -17.91 3.72 7.99
N LEU A 19 -17.41 2.67 7.32
CA LEU A 19 -17.75 1.29 7.67
C LEU A 19 -17.31 0.93 9.09
N GLN A 20 -16.15 1.43 9.52
CA GLN A 20 -15.57 1.10 10.82
C GLN A 20 -16.20 1.88 11.97
N ALA A 21 -16.45 3.19 11.79
CA ALA A 21 -16.91 4.09 12.83
C ALA A 21 -18.43 4.13 12.96
N GLU A 22 -19.17 3.99 11.85
CA GLU A 22 -20.62 4.16 11.85
C GLU A 22 -21.38 2.85 11.64
N ILE A 23 -20.93 2.01 10.71
CA ILE A 23 -21.66 0.78 10.37
C ILE A 23 -21.35 -0.36 11.33
N LEU A 24 -20.07 -0.70 11.52
CA LEU A 24 -19.69 -1.86 12.32
C LEU A 24 -20.29 -1.87 13.75
N PRO A 25 -20.36 -0.74 14.48
CA PRO A 25 -20.92 -0.73 15.83
C PRO A 25 -22.43 -0.99 15.91
N VAL A 26 -23.19 -0.66 14.86
CA VAL A 26 -24.66 -0.77 14.87
C VAL A 26 -25.19 -2.08 14.29
N LEU A 27 -24.31 -2.92 13.76
CA LEU A 27 -24.70 -4.25 13.29
C LEU A 27 -24.98 -5.15 14.50
N ASP A 28 -26.00 -5.99 14.40
CA ASP A 28 -26.30 -7.03 15.39
C ASP A 28 -26.07 -8.43 14.82
N ASP A 29 -26.34 -8.62 13.52
CA ASP A 29 -26.15 -9.89 12.82
C ASP A 29 -24.67 -10.24 12.68
N HIS A 30 -24.28 -11.40 13.19
CA HIS A 30 -22.89 -11.85 13.23
C HIS A 30 -22.30 -12.09 11.83
N ARG A 31 -23.11 -12.58 10.89
CA ARG A 31 -22.66 -12.82 9.51
C ARG A 31 -22.41 -11.50 8.79
N LEU A 32 -23.25 -10.51 9.04
CA LEU A 32 -23.11 -9.17 8.48
C LEU A 32 -21.89 -8.44 9.10
N LYS A 33 -21.69 -8.53 10.43
CA LYS A 33 -20.46 -8.05 11.09
C LYS A 33 -19.20 -8.62 10.45
N PHE A 34 -19.17 -9.94 10.26
CA PHE A 34 -18.02 -10.60 9.64
C PHE A 34 -17.76 -10.08 8.21
N ARG A 35 -18.80 -9.94 7.40
CA ARG A 35 -18.69 -9.39 6.04
C ARG A 35 -18.19 -7.95 6.03
N THR A 36 -18.65 -7.12 6.97
CA THR A 36 -18.17 -5.74 7.12
C THR A 36 -16.70 -5.69 7.51
N LEU A 37 -16.25 -6.54 8.43
CA LEU A 37 -14.83 -6.68 8.75
C LEU A 37 -14.00 -7.10 7.55
N VAL A 38 -14.50 -8.04 6.74
CA VAL A 38 -13.84 -8.44 5.49
C VAL A 38 -13.75 -7.26 4.51
N ALA A 39 -14.81 -6.47 4.37
CA ALA A 39 -14.80 -5.28 3.51
C ALA A 39 -13.80 -4.21 4.00
N ILE A 40 -13.79 -3.90 5.30
CA ILE A 40 -12.83 -2.97 5.92
C ILE A 40 -11.39 -3.43 5.67
N ASN A 41 -11.11 -4.72 5.86
CA ASN A 41 -9.79 -5.28 5.60
C ASN A 41 -9.43 -5.21 4.10
N GLY A 42 -10.38 -5.49 3.20
CA GLY A 42 -10.20 -5.37 1.76
C GLY A 42 -9.88 -3.93 1.33
N LEU A 43 -10.56 -2.93 1.91
CA LEU A 43 -10.27 -1.51 1.66
C LEU A 43 -8.88 -1.13 2.16
N GLY A 44 -8.46 -1.59 3.34
CA GLY A 44 -7.10 -1.37 3.82
C GLY A 44 -6.01 -2.04 2.98
N ILE A 45 -6.34 -3.08 2.19
CA ILE A 45 -5.43 -3.63 1.16
C ILE A 45 -5.42 -2.70 -0.05
N ALA A 46 -6.58 -2.28 -0.54
CA ALA A 46 -6.70 -1.38 -1.68
C ALA A 46 -6.00 -0.03 -1.44
N GLU A 47 -6.12 0.56 -0.24
CA GLU A 47 -5.39 1.78 0.16
C GLU A 47 -3.87 1.61 0.02
N ARG A 48 -3.33 0.49 0.53
CA ARG A 48 -1.89 0.19 0.43
C ARG A 48 -1.44 -0.07 -1.00
N GLU A 49 -2.27 -0.71 -1.82
CA GLU A 49 -1.98 -0.91 -3.25
C GLU A 49 -1.99 0.43 -4.01
N LEU A 50 -2.96 1.30 -3.74
CA LEU A 50 -3.06 2.63 -4.34
C LEU A 50 -1.87 3.52 -3.94
N GLU A 51 -1.42 3.44 -2.68
CA GLU A 51 -0.20 4.12 -2.21
C GLU A 51 1.06 3.53 -2.89
N ALA A 52 1.10 2.22 -3.14
CA ALA A 52 2.23 1.54 -3.78
C ALA A 52 2.27 1.72 -5.31
N THR A 53 1.13 1.99 -5.95
CA THR A 53 1.00 2.28 -7.40
C THR A 53 0.92 3.76 -7.72
N ALA A 54 0.98 4.64 -6.72
CA ALA A 54 1.31 6.03 -6.91
C ALA A 54 2.64 6.11 -7.68
N GLU A 55 2.57 6.59 -8.92
CA GLU A 55 3.57 6.58 -9.99
C GLU A 55 5.00 6.16 -9.56
N PRO A 56 5.60 5.11 -10.15
CA PRO A 56 7.00 4.81 -9.90
C PRO A 56 7.81 6.07 -10.17
N ARG A 57 8.63 6.48 -9.20
CA ARG A 57 9.48 7.67 -9.36
C ARG A 57 10.28 7.46 -10.64
N GLN A 58 10.41 8.50 -11.47
CA GLN A 58 11.17 8.45 -12.73
C GLN A 58 12.57 7.81 -12.57
N GLU A 59 13.12 7.93 -11.36
CA GLU A 59 14.34 7.30 -10.83
C GLU A 59 14.33 5.75 -10.91
N ASP A 60 13.22 5.09 -10.61
CA ASP A 60 13.09 3.61 -10.61
C ASP A 60 13.13 3.03 -12.02
N TRP A 61 12.52 3.74 -12.97
CA TRP A 61 12.52 3.36 -14.38
C TRP A 61 13.90 3.46 -15.01
N GLU A 62 14.63 4.53 -14.68
CA GLU A 62 15.99 4.75 -15.16
C GLU A 62 16.96 3.73 -14.56
N LEU A 63 16.84 3.43 -13.26
CA LEU A 63 17.63 2.37 -12.63
C LEU A 63 17.39 1.00 -13.27
N ALA A 64 16.13 0.63 -13.50
CA ALA A 64 15.77 -0.63 -14.16
C ALA A 64 16.30 -0.70 -15.61
N ARG A 65 16.31 0.42 -16.33
CA ARG A 65 16.90 0.54 -17.66
C ARG A 65 18.41 0.30 -17.62
N ARG A 66 19.13 0.95 -16.71
CA ARG A 66 20.59 0.84 -16.57
C ARG A 66 21.04 -0.58 -16.20
N ILE A 67 20.35 -1.22 -15.26
CA ILE A 67 20.60 -2.64 -14.90
C ILE A 67 20.44 -3.56 -16.12
N ARG A 68 19.37 -3.40 -16.92
CA ARG A 68 19.16 -4.20 -18.14
C ARG A 68 20.22 -3.96 -19.22
N ALA A 69 20.82 -2.77 -19.24
CA ALA A 69 21.90 -2.42 -20.16
C ALA A 69 23.28 -2.91 -19.68
N GLY A 70 23.38 -3.53 -18.49
CA GLY A 70 24.64 -3.97 -17.89
C GLY A 70 25.42 -2.86 -17.18
N ASP A 71 24.89 -1.64 -17.16
CA ASP A 71 25.44 -0.50 -16.39
C ASP A 71 24.82 -0.50 -14.99
N MET A 72 25.10 -1.54 -14.20
CA MET A 72 24.56 -1.63 -12.84
C MET A 72 25.37 -0.72 -11.89
N PRO A 73 24.75 0.29 -11.26
CA PRO A 73 25.40 1.08 -10.22
C PRO A 73 25.91 0.18 -9.08
N GLU A 74 27.06 0.53 -8.50
CA GLU A 74 27.64 -0.23 -7.37
C GLU A 74 26.71 -0.30 -6.14
N ASP A 75 25.86 0.72 -5.97
CA ASP A 75 24.89 0.84 -4.88
C ASP A 75 23.50 0.29 -5.21
N ALA A 76 23.27 -0.24 -6.42
CA ALA A 76 21.95 -0.65 -6.89
C ALA A 76 21.27 -1.67 -5.96
N VAL A 77 22.05 -2.63 -5.44
CA VAL A 77 21.53 -3.65 -4.50
C VAL A 77 21.12 -3.02 -3.17
N ALA A 78 21.87 -2.04 -2.67
CA ALA A 78 21.55 -1.34 -1.43
C ALA A 78 20.27 -0.50 -1.60
N LEU A 79 20.17 0.24 -2.70
CA LEU A 79 18.99 1.02 -3.06
C LEU A 79 17.73 0.14 -3.19
N LEU A 80 17.83 -0.99 -3.91
CA LEU A 80 16.70 -1.91 -4.07
C LEU A 80 16.29 -2.52 -2.73
N LYS A 81 17.24 -2.91 -1.88
CA LYS A 81 16.95 -3.44 -0.53
C LYS A 81 16.19 -2.43 0.31
N GLU A 82 16.61 -1.16 0.29
CA GLU A 82 15.92 -0.10 1.02
C GLU A 82 14.49 0.14 0.50
N GLN A 83 14.32 0.15 -0.82
CA GLN A 83 13.01 0.26 -1.45
C GLN A 83 12.08 -0.90 -1.10
N VAL A 84 12.57 -2.13 -1.19
CA VAL A 84 11.82 -3.33 -0.79
C VAL A 84 11.50 -3.29 0.69
N ALA A 85 12.44 -2.87 1.55
CA ALA A 85 12.18 -2.72 2.97
C ALA A 85 11.09 -1.68 3.25
N ARG A 86 11.07 -0.56 2.53
CA ARG A 86 10.01 0.45 2.61
C ARG A 86 8.64 -0.14 2.24
N LYS A 87 8.55 -0.90 1.14
CA LYS A 87 7.33 -1.62 0.72
C LYS A 87 6.89 -2.65 1.76
N LEU A 88 7.82 -3.40 2.34
CA LEU A 88 7.52 -4.40 3.35
C LEU A 88 7.03 -3.79 4.68
N ARG A 89 7.51 -2.61 5.09
CA ARG A 89 6.96 -1.92 6.28
C ARG A 89 5.47 -1.63 6.15
N VAL A 90 4.99 -1.40 4.93
CA VAL A 90 3.58 -1.13 4.62
C VAL A 90 2.77 -2.41 4.44
N CYS A 91 3.27 -3.34 3.62
CA CYS A 91 2.50 -4.53 3.24
C CYS A 91 2.59 -5.67 4.27
N ASN A 92 3.75 -5.87 4.90
CA ASN A 92 3.98 -6.96 5.85
C ASN A 92 5.18 -6.68 6.79
N PRO A 93 5.01 -5.81 7.81
CA PRO A 93 6.12 -5.36 8.67
C PRO A 93 6.78 -6.50 9.45
N ARG A 94 6.05 -7.59 9.74
CA ARG A 94 6.59 -8.78 10.42
C ARG A 94 7.62 -9.54 9.57
N HIS A 95 7.62 -9.34 8.25
CA HIS A 95 8.57 -9.97 7.34
C HIS A 95 9.98 -9.39 7.47
N LEU A 96 10.12 -8.12 7.90
CA LEU A 96 11.42 -7.47 8.10
C LEU A 96 12.16 -8.02 9.31
N ALA A 97 11.45 -8.33 10.39
CA ALA A 97 12.01 -8.92 11.60
C ALA A 97 12.72 -10.26 11.36
N LYS A 98 12.47 -10.92 10.23
CA LYS A 98 13.13 -12.18 9.83
C LYS A 98 14.53 -11.96 9.23
N TYR A 99 14.88 -10.74 8.86
CA TYR A 99 16.15 -10.39 8.20
C TYR A 99 17.03 -9.43 9.03
N ASP A 100 16.65 -9.17 10.29
CA ASP A 100 17.42 -8.37 11.25
C ASP A 100 18.41 -9.23 12.09
N GLU A 101 18.55 -10.53 11.75
CA GLU A 101 19.61 -11.47 12.24
C GLU A 101 20.63 -11.75 11.13
#